data_AF-A0A9Q8SRX6-F1
#
_entry.id   AF-A0A9Q8SRX6-F1
#
_cell.length_a   1.000
_cell.length_b   1.000
_cell.length_c   1.000
_cell.angle_alpha   90.00
_cell.angle_beta   90.00
_cell.angle_gamma   90.00
#
_symmetry.space_group_name_H-M   'P 1'
#
loop_
_entity.id
_entity.type
_entity.pdbx_description
1 polymer ?
#
loop_
_entity_poly.entity_id
_entity_poly.type
_entity_poly.pdbx_seq_one_letter_code
_entity_poly.pdbx_strand_id
1 'polypeptide(L)'
;MQPMSCNCGETIVEARANGCVYDSLAAAWLPPHCRSPELTAEFESLGPNEPDTTGNTWGYWHDKNQTHPMTLEEVSQLPEAARHGQYARFFTTHQWHLVHCVFYWRKMWEAARCSRGVAGASCGKDGMLVIEKRYDTLMHINHCMTMFLMRDPLDHIAAEAGVALHSDELHIAKPHKHQDQSITAEKTGAKHKSASSSTFKDPYGETKESHQHGKSDPYDD
;
A
#
# COMPACT_ATOMS: atom_id res chain seq x y z
N MET A 1 11.30 15.09 -21.59
CA MET A 1 12.01 14.39 -20.50
C MET A 1 11.35 13.04 -20.33
N GLN A 2 12.12 11.95 -20.25
CA GLN A 2 11.55 10.65 -19.89
C GLN A 2 11.14 10.68 -18.41
N PRO A 3 10.01 10.07 -18.03
CA PRO A 3 9.67 9.92 -16.61
C PRO A 3 10.76 9.11 -15.91
N MET A 4 11.18 9.55 -14.72
CA MET A 4 12.15 8.80 -13.92
C MET A 4 11.47 7.55 -13.35
N SER A 5 12.11 6.40 -13.55
CA SER A 5 11.58 5.10 -13.15
C SER A 5 11.66 4.88 -11.64
N CYS A 6 10.63 4.34 -11.01
CA CYS A 6 10.65 3.89 -9.62
C CYS A 6 10.95 2.39 -9.49
N ASN A 7 11.49 1.75 -10.53
CA ASN A 7 11.88 0.34 -10.48
C ASN A 7 13.27 0.16 -9.88
N CYS A 8 13.46 -0.97 -9.18
CA CYS A 8 14.69 -1.30 -8.47
C CYS A 8 15.36 -2.59 -8.93
N GLY A 9 14.91 -3.20 -10.03
CA GLY A 9 15.42 -4.48 -10.54
C GLY A 9 14.60 -5.66 -10.03
N GLU A 10 15.07 -6.87 -10.27
CA GLU A 10 14.33 -8.12 -10.04
C GLU A 10 14.60 -8.75 -8.68
N THR A 11 15.62 -8.27 -7.96
CA THR A 11 16.10 -8.86 -6.71
C THR A 11 16.45 -7.78 -5.70
N ILE A 12 16.47 -8.11 -4.40
CA ILE A 12 16.90 -7.15 -3.39
C ILE A 12 18.40 -6.83 -3.53
N VAL A 13 19.20 -7.78 -4.02
CA VAL A 13 20.62 -7.55 -4.34
C VAL A 13 20.76 -6.48 -5.42
N GLU A 14 19.97 -6.58 -6.49
CA GLU A 14 19.91 -5.57 -7.55
C GLU A 14 19.37 -4.24 -7.04
N ALA A 15 18.33 -4.25 -6.21
CA ALA A 15 17.78 -3.04 -5.60
C ALA A 15 18.84 -2.27 -4.82
N ARG A 16 19.60 -2.97 -3.96
CA ARG A 16 20.73 -2.36 -3.23
C ARG A 16 21.82 -1.86 -4.18
N ALA A 17 22.16 -2.62 -5.22
CA ALA A 17 23.15 -2.21 -6.23
C ALA A 17 22.70 -0.98 -7.04
N ASN A 18 21.39 -0.82 -7.24
CA ASN A 18 20.76 0.34 -7.88
C ASN A 18 20.55 1.52 -6.92
N GLY A 19 21.03 1.43 -5.67
CA GLY A 19 20.90 2.48 -4.67
C GLY A 19 19.48 2.63 -4.10
N CYS A 20 18.62 1.64 -4.30
CA CYS A 20 17.30 1.62 -3.71
C CYS A 20 17.35 1.28 -2.21
N VAL A 21 16.38 1.83 -1.49
CA VAL A 21 16.18 1.60 -0.06
C VAL A 21 14.75 1.16 0.15
N TYR A 22 14.53 0.21 1.07
CA TYR A 22 13.19 -0.18 1.48
C TYR A 22 12.46 1.01 2.12
N ASP A 23 11.24 1.25 1.67
CA ASP A 23 10.36 2.30 2.13
C ASP A 23 9.07 1.68 2.69
N SER A 24 8.89 1.77 4.00
CA SER A 24 7.76 1.14 4.72
C SER A 24 6.42 1.82 4.42
N LEU A 25 6.42 3.13 4.18
CA LEU A 25 5.24 3.87 3.73
C LEU A 25 4.77 3.31 2.39
N ALA A 26 5.68 3.11 1.44
CA ALA A 26 5.34 2.52 0.15
C ALA A 26 5.18 1.00 0.19
N ALA A 27 5.74 0.29 1.18
CA ALA A 27 5.97 -1.16 1.08
C ALA A 27 6.68 -1.53 -0.24
N ALA A 28 7.80 -0.86 -0.53
CA ALA A 28 8.59 -1.12 -1.73
C ALA A 28 10.06 -0.76 -1.55
N TRP A 29 10.92 -1.38 -2.34
CA TRP A 29 12.26 -0.87 -2.58
C TRP A 29 12.16 0.24 -3.61
N LEU A 30 12.69 1.42 -3.29
CA LEU A 30 12.57 2.62 -4.13
C LEU A 30 13.90 3.35 -4.29
N PRO A 31 14.13 3.96 -5.47
CA PRO A 31 15.26 4.83 -5.68
C PRO A 31 15.07 6.19 -4.96
N PRO A 32 16.15 6.98 -4.77
CA PRO A 32 16.09 8.23 -4.02
C PRO A 32 15.05 9.25 -4.52
N HIS A 33 14.79 9.35 -5.82
CA HIS A 33 13.80 10.28 -6.39
C HIS A 33 12.34 9.85 -6.19
N CYS A 34 12.07 8.62 -5.75
CA CYS A 34 10.70 8.14 -5.46
C CYS A 34 10.42 8.03 -3.95
N ARG A 35 11.41 8.36 -3.11
CA ARG A 35 11.34 8.23 -1.66
C ARG A 35 11.51 9.59 -0.98
N SER A 36 10.70 9.84 0.04
CA SER A 36 10.91 10.95 0.99
C SER A 36 11.27 10.36 2.35
N PRO A 37 12.57 10.34 2.75
CA PRO A 37 12.99 9.77 4.01
C PRO A 37 12.28 10.38 5.22
N GLU A 38 11.98 11.68 5.16
CA GLU A 38 11.31 12.44 6.22
C GLU A 38 9.85 12.01 6.38
N LEU A 39 9.11 11.88 5.28
CA LEU A 39 7.72 11.40 5.33
C LEU A 39 7.65 9.95 5.82
N THR A 40 8.58 9.09 5.40
CA THR A 40 8.61 7.69 5.80
C THR A 40 8.95 7.55 7.28
N ALA A 41 9.93 8.31 7.80
CA ALA A 41 10.26 8.29 9.23
C ALA A 41 9.11 8.83 10.09
N GLU A 42 8.41 9.88 9.63
CA GLU A 42 7.22 10.37 10.32
C GLU A 42 6.13 9.31 10.33
N PHE A 43 5.85 8.69 9.18
CA PHE A 43 4.90 7.57 9.07
C PHE A 43 5.23 6.47 10.07
N GLU A 44 6.48 5.99 10.08
CA GLU A 44 6.99 4.93 10.95
C GLU A 44 6.78 5.22 12.43
N SER A 45 6.77 6.49 12.84
CA SER A 45 6.59 6.90 14.25
C SER A 45 5.13 6.95 14.74
N LEU A 46 4.15 6.90 13.84
CA LEU A 46 2.72 7.12 14.17
C LEU A 46 1.94 5.85 14.51
N GLY A 47 2.59 4.69 14.49
CA GLY A 47 2.02 3.44 14.97
C GLY A 47 1.82 3.40 16.49
N PRO A 48 0.97 2.47 16.97
CA PRO A 48 0.54 2.44 18.36
C PRO A 48 1.54 1.74 19.32
N ASN A 49 2.61 1.13 18.81
CA ASN A 49 3.55 0.36 19.61
C ASN A 49 4.76 1.19 20.04
N GLU A 50 5.58 0.64 20.96
CA GLU A 50 6.90 1.20 21.25
C GLU A 50 7.82 1.09 20.02
N PRO A 51 8.73 2.06 19.81
CA PRO A 51 9.62 2.06 18.64
C PRO A 51 10.61 0.90 18.68
N ASP A 52 10.76 0.23 17.55
CA ASP A 52 11.82 -0.76 17.35
C ASP A 52 13.19 -0.09 17.11
N THR A 53 14.21 -0.89 16.78
CA THR A 53 15.58 -0.39 16.53
C THR A 53 15.70 0.54 15.32
N THR A 54 14.67 0.60 14.46
CA THR A 54 14.57 1.49 13.31
C THR A 54 13.72 2.73 13.59
N GLY A 55 13.06 2.79 14.75
CA GLY A 55 12.10 3.84 15.11
C GLY A 55 10.67 3.57 14.63
N ASN A 56 10.43 2.41 14.00
CA ASN A 56 9.11 2.01 13.55
C ASN A 56 8.25 1.53 14.73
N THR A 57 7.02 2.05 14.80
CA THR A 57 6.01 1.73 15.82
C THR A 57 4.83 0.96 15.23
N TRP A 58 4.83 0.66 13.93
CA TRP A 58 3.82 -0.18 13.29
C TRP A 58 4.09 -1.68 13.49
N GLY A 59 3.00 -2.44 13.68
CA GLY A 59 3.04 -3.89 13.70
C GLY A 59 2.79 -4.50 12.32
N TYR A 60 3.47 -5.61 12.05
CA TYR A 60 3.35 -6.43 10.85
C TYR A 60 3.26 -7.90 11.27
N TRP A 61 2.49 -8.71 10.53
CA TRP A 61 2.27 -10.11 10.89
C TRP A 61 2.22 -11.02 9.66
N HIS A 62 2.61 -12.29 9.85
CA HIS A 62 2.43 -13.34 8.84
C HIS A 62 0.97 -13.82 8.74
N ASP A 63 0.14 -13.55 9.75
CA ASP A 63 -1.24 -14.04 9.83
C ASP A 63 -2.23 -12.99 10.33
N LYS A 64 -3.51 -13.19 10.00
CA LYS A 64 -4.62 -12.28 10.38
C LYS A 64 -4.95 -12.30 11.88
N ASN A 65 -4.54 -13.34 12.61
CA ASN A 65 -4.80 -13.46 14.04
C ASN A 65 -3.74 -12.76 14.90
N GLN A 66 -2.77 -12.08 14.27
CA GLN A 66 -1.69 -11.37 14.94
C GLN A 66 -0.80 -12.27 15.82
N THR A 67 -0.68 -13.56 15.46
CA THR A 67 0.03 -14.55 16.28
C THR A 67 1.51 -14.69 15.94
N HIS A 68 1.91 -14.37 14.70
CA HIS A 68 3.29 -14.44 14.22
C HIS A 68 3.74 -13.04 13.76
N PRO A 69 4.34 -12.23 14.65
CA PRO A 69 4.81 -10.89 14.31
C PRO A 69 6.01 -10.94 13.35
N MET A 70 6.16 -9.88 12.57
CA MET A 70 7.28 -9.64 11.67
C MET A 70 8.02 -8.37 12.08
N THR A 71 9.34 -8.42 12.01
CA THR A 71 10.19 -7.23 12.01
C THR A 71 10.10 -6.49 10.68
N LEU A 72 10.42 -5.20 10.67
CA LEU A 72 10.44 -4.42 9.43
C LEU A 72 11.46 -4.99 8.42
N GLU A 73 12.56 -5.58 8.90
CA GLU A 73 13.53 -6.25 8.03
C GLU A 73 12.95 -7.51 7.40
N GLU A 74 12.21 -8.34 8.13
CA GLU A 74 11.52 -9.50 7.53
C GLU A 74 10.51 -9.07 6.46
N VAL A 75 9.78 -7.97 6.69
CA VAL A 75 8.89 -7.40 5.67
C VAL A 75 9.69 -6.97 4.44
N SER A 76 10.83 -6.30 4.62
CA SER A 76 11.70 -5.84 3.51
C SER A 76 12.18 -6.99 2.61
N GLN A 77 12.31 -8.20 3.17
CA GLN A 77 12.78 -9.40 2.47
C GLN A 77 11.69 -10.21 1.74
N LEU A 78 10.40 -9.83 1.86
CA LEU A 78 9.29 -10.54 1.19
C LEU A 78 9.47 -10.74 -0.33
N PRO A 79 10.11 -9.84 -1.11
CA PRO A 79 10.33 -10.11 -2.53
C PRO A 79 11.17 -11.37 -2.80
N GLU A 80 12.12 -11.72 -1.94
CA GLU A 80 12.90 -12.96 -2.11
C GLU A 80 12.04 -14.20 -1.83
N ALA A 81 11.16 -14.15 -0.83
CA ALA A 81 10.19 -15.21 -0.59
C ALA A 81 9.28 -15.43 -1.83
N ALA A 82 8.81 -14.35 -2.45
CA ALA A 82 7.99 -14.41 -3.67
C ALA A 82 8.74 -15.11 -4.81
N ARG A 83 10.02 -14.79 -5.01
CA ARG A 83 10.88 -15.41 -6.04
C ARG A 83 11.09 -16.91 -5.82
N HIS A 84 11.00 -17.37 -4.58
CA HIS A 84 11.08 -18.78 -4.23
C HIS A 84 9.71 -19.48 -4.20
N GLY A 85 8.64 -18.84 -4.69
CA GLY A 85 7.29 -19.40 -4.72
C GLY A 85 6.65 -19.52 -3.34
N GLN A 86 7.13 -18.76 -2.36
CA GLN A 86 6.60 -18.74 -1.00
C GLN A 86 5.55 -17.63 -0.85
N TYR A 87 4.67 -17.78 0.15
CA TYR A 87 3.74 -16.71 0.50
C TYR A 87 4.49 -15.46 0.96
N ALA A 88 4.31 -14.36 0.23
CA ALA A 88 5.16 -13.16 0.32
C ALA A 88 4.35 -11.89 0.61
N ARG A 89 3.45 -11.98 1.60
CA ARG A 89 2.58 -10.87 2.00
C ARG A 89 2.60 -10.72 3.51
N PHE A 90 2.45 -9.49 3.98
CA PHE A 90 2.27 -9.15 5.37
C PHE A 90 0.85 -8.66 5.63
N PHE A 91 0.39 -8.85 6.86
CA PHE A 91 -0.84 -8.30 7.39
C PHE A 91 -0.52 -7.11 8.30
N THR A 92 -1.38 -6.11 8.31
CA THR A 92 -1.29 -4.98 9.23
C THR A 92 -2.67 -4.39 9.55
N THR A 93 -2.71 -3.44 10.47
CA THR A 93 -3.95 -2.96 11.09
C THR A 93 -4.71 -1.98 10.21
N HIS A 94 -5.99 -1.78 10.54
CA HIS A 94 -6.84 -0.76 9.94
C HIS A 94 -6.25 0.64 10.15
N GLN A 95 -5.71 0.92 11.35
CA GLN A 95 -5.02 2.18 11.64
C GLN A 95 -3.85 2.44 10.69
N TRP A 96 -2.99 1.44 10.46
CA TRP A 96 -1.88 1.54 9.51
C TRP A 96 -2.40 1.92 8.12
N HIS A 97 -3.47 1.26 7.65
CA HIS A 97 -4.04 1.50 6.33
C HIS A 97 -4.60 2.92 6.19
N LEU A 98 -5.35 3.41 7.19
CA LEU A 98 -5.87 4.78 7.17
C LEU A 98 -4.74 5.82 7.14
N VAL A 99 -3.68 5.62 7.94
CA VAL A 99 -2.54 6.53 7.97
C VAL A 99 -1.74 6.45 6.66
N HIS A 100 -1.53 5.25 6.11
CA HIS A 100 -0.92 5.04 4.78
C HIS A 100 -1.66 5.84 3.70
N CYS A 101 -3.01 5.77 3.67
CA CYS A 101 -3.83 6.53 2.73
C CYS A 101 -3.58 8.04 2.83
N VAL A 102 -3.59 8.59 4.04
CA VAL A 102 -3.34 10.04 4.25
C VAL A 102 -1.91 10.40 3.89
N PHE A 103 -0.92 9.56 4.23
CA PHE A 103 0.48 9.82 3.90
C PHE A 103 0.76 9.73 2.41
N TYR A 104 0.07 8.88 1.65
CA TYR A 104 0.16 8.90 0.20
C TYR A 104 -0.40 10.19 -0.41
N TRP A 105 -1.50 10.71 0.14
CA TRP A 105 -1.98 12.04 -0.24
C TRP A 105 -0.95 13.12 0.11
N ARG A 106 -0.32 13.07 1.30
CA ARG A 106 0.77 13.99 1.66
C ARG A 106 1.96 13.86 0.71
N LYS A 107 2.37 12.65 0.34
CA LYS A 107 3.45 12.38 -0.62
C LYS A 107 3.15 13.02 -1.97
N MET A 108 1.92 12.87 -2.49
CA MET A 108 1.48 13.54 -3.74
C MET A 108 1.52 15.07 -3.63
N TRP A 109 1.11 15.62 -2.49
CA TRP A 109 1.17 17.06 -2.24
C TRP A 109 2.61 17.58 -2.16
N GLU A 110 3.51 16.85 -1.49
CA GLU A 110 4.94 17.18 -1.43
C GLU A 110 5.61 17.03 -2.79
N ALA A 111 5.27 16.02 -3.59
CA ALA A 111 5.78 15.87 -4.96
C ALA A 111 5.46 17.12 -5.81
N ALA A 112 4.24 17.65 -5.72
CA ALA A 112 3.87 18.88 -6.38
C ALA A 112 4.60 20.12 -5.84
N ARG A 113 5.02 20.12 -4.57
CA ARG A 113 5.84 21.19 -3.98
C ARG A 113 7.30 21.10 -4.44
N CYS A 114 7.85 19.89 -4.51
CA CYS A 114 9.19 19.62 -5.03
C CYS A 114 9.30 20.06 -6.49
N SER A 115 8.31 19.72 -7.32
CA SER A 115 8.30 20.13 -8.74
C SER A 115 8.22 21.65 -8.93
N ARG A 116 7.73 22.39 -7.93
CA ARG A 116 7.64 23.86 -7.93
C ARG A 116 8.84 24.53 -7.24
N GLY A 117 9.79 23.76 -6.70
CA GLY A 117 10.93 24.29 -5.96
C GLY A 117 10.56 25.01 -4.67
N VAL A 118 9.47 24.58 -4.00
CA VAL A 118 9.05 25.19 -2.73
C VAL A 118 10.08 24.86 -1.64
N ALA A 119 10.63 25.87 -0.99
CA ALA A 119 11.55 25.69 0.12
C ALA A 119 10.90 24.91 1.27
N GLY A 120 11.61 23.91 1.80
CA GLY A 120 11.10 23.03 2.86
C GLY A 120 10.05 22.03 2.40
N ALA A 121 9.94 21.75 1.10
CA ALA A 121 9.21 20.59 0.62
C ALA A 121 9.95 19.29 1.00
N SER A 122 9.20 18.25 1.35
CA SER A 122 9.75 16.96 1.80
C SER A 122 10.14 16.09 0.59
N CYS A 123 11.15 16.53 -0.17
CA CYS A 123 11.58 15.88 -1.40
C CYS A 123 12.48 14.66 -1.16
N GLY A 124 12.72 13.89 -2.21
CA GLY A 124 13.83 12.94 -2.23
C GLY A 124 15.19 13.65 -2.13
N LYS A 125 16.23 12.85 -1.90
CA LYS A 125 17.59 13.36 -1.62
C LYS A 125 18.19 14.19 -2.76
N ASP A 126 17.70 14.01 -3.97
CA ASP A 126 18.09 14.74 -5.17
C ASP A 126 17.21 15.97 -5.44
N GLY A 127 16.33 16.33 -4.50
CA GLY A 127 15.39 17.44 -4.62
C GLY A 127 14.14 17.12 -5.44
N MET A 128 14.00 15.88 -5.93
CA MET A 128 12.84 15.43 -6.70
C MET A 128 12.02 14.45 -5.86
N LEU A 129 10.71 14.40 -6.12
CA LEU A 129 9.84 13.38 -5.56
C LEU A 129 8.82 12.96 -6.61
N VAL A 130 8.98 11.74 -7.10
CA VAL A 130 8.10 11.09 -8.08
C VAL A 130 7.17 10.14 -7.35
N ILE A 131 5.90 10.15 -7.72
CA ILE A 131 4.92 9.19 -7.23
C ILE A 131 5.01 7.94 -8.11
N GLU A 132 5.11 6.80 -7.46
CA GLU A 132 5.12 5.49 -8.10
C GLU A 132 3.85 5.32 -8.94
N LYS A 133 3.99 4.80 -10.16
CA LYS A 133 2.86 4.65 -11.08
C LYS A 133 1.74 3.78 -10.50
N ARG A 134 2.07 2.80 -9.65
CA ARG A 134 1.08 1.97 -8.94
C ARG A 134 0.19 2.74 -7.96
N TYR A 135 0.67 3.88 -7.47
CA TYR A 135 -0.05 4.73 -6.52
C TYR A 135 -0.59 6.02 -7.14
N ASP A 136 -0.02 6.46 -8.25
CA ASP A 136 -0.51 7.59 -9.05
C ASP A 136 -1.71 7.21 -9.94
N THR A 137 -2.77 6.67 -9.31
CA THR A 137 -3.99 6.27 -10.02
C THR A 137 -5.25 6.61 -9.22
N LEU A 138 -6.34 6.90 -9.94
CA LEU A 138 -7.67 7.00 -9.31
C LEU A 138 -8.12 5.69 -8.69
N MET A 139 -7.67 4.54 -9.20
CA MET A 139 -7.95 3.23 -8.60
C MET A 139 -7.41 3.17 -7.17
N HIS A 140 -6.17 3.63 -6.93
CA HIS A 140 -5.59 3.67 -5.60
C HIS A 140 -6.35 4.64 -4.68
N ILE A 141 -6.69 5.84 -5.15
CA ILE A 141 -7.46 6.82 -4.36
C ILE A 141 -8.85 6.28 -4.00
N ASN A 142 -9.55 5.65 -4.94
CA ASN A 142 -10.87 5.07 -4.71
C ASN A 142 -10.80 3.87 -3.74
N HIS A 143 -9.76 3.03 -3.84
CA HIS A 143 -9.47 1.98 -2.86
C HIS A 143 -9.28 2.57 -1.45
N CYS A 144 -8.43 3.60 -1.32
CA CYS A 144 -8.21 4.30 -0.05
C CYS A 144 -9.50 4.90 0.52
N MET A 145 -10.37 5.46 -0.34
CA MET A 145 -11.68 5.96 0.08
C MET A 145 -12.54 4.87 0.71
N THR A 146 -12.48 3.63 0.21
CA THR A 146 -13.23 2.53 0.82
C THR A 146 -12.79 2.27 2.27
N MET A 147 -11.49 2.42 2.58
CA MET A 147 -10.96 2.23 3.93
C MET A 147 -11.53 3.26 4.91
N PHE A 148 -11.67 4.52 4.51
CA PHE A 148 -12.29 5.56 5.35
C PHE A 148 -13.78 5.32 5.63
N LEU A 149 -14.46 4.52 4.80
CA LEU A 149 -15.86 4.18 4.98
C LEU A 149 -16.04 2.91 5.83
N MET A 150 -14.98 2.13 6.04
CA MET A 150 -15.03 0.95 6.90
C MET A 150 -15.22 1.35 8.38
N ARG A 151 -15.81 0.42 9.14
CA ARG A 151 -16.13 0.60 10.57
C ARG A 151 -15.40 -0.38 11.47
N ASP A 152 -14.38 -1.06 10.94
CA ASP A 152 -13.55 -1.97 11.72
C ASP A 152 -12.80 -1.22 12.83
N PRO A 153 -12.59 -1.84 14.00
CA PRO A 153 -11.69 -1.31 15.02
C PRO A 153 -10.30 -0.98 14.45
N LEU A 154 -9.63 0.02 15.03
CA LEU A 154 -8.33 0.49 14.54
C LEU A 154 -7.22 -0.58 14.61
N ASP A 155 -7.32 -1.48 15.57
CA ASP A 155 -6.40 -2.60 15.81
C ASP A 155 -6.75 -3.87 14.99
N HIS A 156 -7.88 -3.88 14.27
CA HIS A 156 -8.26 -5.00 13.40
C HIS A 156 -7.33 -5.13 12.19
N ILE A 157 -7.05 -6.36 11.74
CA ILE A 157 -6.30 -6.59 10.49
C ILE A 157 -7.19 -6.29 9.28
N ALA A 158 -6.96 -5.14 8.66
CA ALA A 158 -7.72 -4.68 7.47
C ALA A 158 -6.81 -4.34 6.28
N ALA A 159 -5.55 -4.78 6.30
CA ALA A 159 -4.62 -4.59 5.21
C ALA A 159 -3.77 -5.86 5.00
N GLU A 160 -3.58 -6.22 3.73
CA GLU A 160 -2.71 -7.30 3.29
C GLU A 160 -1.92 -6.84 2.05
N ALA A 161 -0.61 -6.73 2.18
CA ALA A 161 0.25 -6.19 1.12
C ALA A 161 1.50 -7.05 0.91
N GLY A 162 2.03 -7.03 -0.31
CA GLY A 162 3.38 -7.51 -0.62
C GLY A 162 4.34 -6.33 -0.70
N VAL A 163 5.64 -6.62 -0.82
CA VAL A 163 6.66 -5.61 -1.06
C VAL A 163 7.05 -5.60 -2.54
N ALA A 164 7.04 -4.42 -3.16
CA ALA A 164 7.37 -4.28 -4.58
C ALA A 164 8.85 -3.97 -4.81
N LEU A 165 9.41 -4.53 -5.90
CA LEU A 165 10.67 -4.08 -6.52
C LEU A 165 10.41 -3.27 -7.80
N HIS A 166 9.23 -3.45 -8.41
CA HIS A 166 8.81 -2.79 -9.66
C HIS A 166 7.63 -1.84 -9.39
N SER A 167 7.93 -0.61 -9.02
CA SER A 167 6.88 0.36 -8.67
C SER A 167 6.29 1.13 -9.86
N ASP A 168 6.83 0.92 -11.08
CA ASP A 168 6.25 1.44 -12.32
C ASP A 168 5.13 0.54 -12.90
N GLU A 169 4.97 -0.67 -12.35
CA GLU A 169 3.97 -1.62 -12.79
C GLU A 169 2.66 -1.47 -12.01
N LEU A 170 1.53 -1.50 -12.74
CA LEU A 170 0.21 -1.48 -12.13
C LEU A 170 -0.12 -2.89 -11.63
N HIS A 171 0.21 -3.17 -10.37
CA HIS A 171 -0.30 -4.37 -9.71
C HIS A 171 -1.73 -4.12 -9.25
N ILE A 172 -2.72 -4.69 -9.95
CA ILE A 172 -4.12 -4.66 -9.52
C ILE A 172 -4.24 -5.61 -8.33
N ALA A 173 -4.37 -5.07 -7.12
CA ALA A 173 -4.71 -5.89 -5.95
C ALA A 173 -6.05 -6.59 -6.23
N LYS A 174 -6.08 -7.93 -6.15
CA LYS A 174 -7.33 -8.67 -6.24
C LYS A 174 -8.27 -8.21 -5.12
N PRO A 175 -9.59 -8.09 -5.36
CA PRO A 175 -10.54 -7.79 -4.30
C PRO A 175 -10.41 -8.83 -3.19
N HIS A 176 -9.97 -8.42 -2.01
CA HIS A 176 -9.97 -9.26 -0.82
C HIS A 176 -11.22 -8.93 -0.01
N LYS A 177 -11.94 -9.97 0.43
CA LYS A 177 -13.13 -9.79 1.24
C LYS A 177 -12.72 -9.36 2.65
N HIS A 178 -13.15 -8.19 3.07
CA HIS A 178 -13.26 -7.86 4.49
C HIS A 178 -14.38 -8.71 5.07
N GLN A 179 -14.08 -9.52 6.09
CA GLN A 179 -15.10 -10.30 6.78
C GLN A 179 -15.93 -9.35 7.63
N ASP A 180 -17.12 -9.04 7.14
CA ASP A 180 -18.13 -8.26 7.85
C ASP A 180 -18.60 -9.08 9.07
N GLN A 181 -17.96 -8.89 10.24
CA GLN A 181 -18.42 -9.48 11.49
C GLN A 181 -19.48 -8.60 12.13
N SER A 182 -20.60 -8.38 11.43
CA SER A 182 -21.78 -7.77 12.03
C SER A 182 -22.52 -8.79 12.90
N ILE A 183 -22.22 -8.79 14.20
CA ILE A 183 -23.12 -8.99 15.35
C ILE A 183 -24.18 -10.11 15.20
N THR A 184 -23.90 -11.27 15.81
CA THR A 184 -24.96 -12.18 16.28
C THR A 184 -25.70 -11.53 17.45
N ALA A 185 -26.85 -10.91 17.17
CA ALA A 185 -27.84 -10.55 18.19
C ALA A 185 -29.15 -11.28 17.90
N GLU A 186 -29.69 -11.87 18.95
CA GLU A 186 -30.82 -12.78 18.98
C GLU A 186 -32.12 -12.20 18.41
N LYS A 187 -32.94 -13.12 17.89
CA LYS A 187 -34.31 -12.90 17.43
C LYS A 187 -35.16 -12.23 18.51
N THR A 188 -35.65 -11.02 18.25
CA THR A 188 -37.06 -10.67 18.50
C THR A 188 -37.53 -9.64 17.46
N GLY A 189 -38.74 -9.84 16.95
CA GLY A 189 -39.19 -9.30 15.67
C GLY A 189 -39.53 -7.83 15.64
N ALA A 190 -39.24 -7.20 14.51
CA ALA A 190 -40.04 -6.14 13.91
C ALA A 190 -39.75 -6.11 12.40
N LYS A 191 -40.81 -6.19 11.58
CA LYS A 191 -40.71 -6.07 10.12
C LYS A 191 -40.34 -4.64 9.77
N HIS A 192 -39.11 -4.41 9.32
CA HIS A 192 -38.80 -3.27 8.46
C HIS A 192 -38.20 -3.78 7.15
N LYS A 193 -38.97 -3.65 6.06
CA LYS A 193 -38.44 -3.74 4.71
C LYS A 193 -37.57 -2.51 4.47
N SER A 194 -36.27 -2.68 4.36
CA SER A 194 -35.41 -1.73 3.65
C SER A 194 -34.83 -2.47 2.45
N ALA A 195 -35.37 -2.17 1.27
CA ALA A 195 -34.74 -2.54 0.02
C ALA A 195 -33.62 -1.53 -0.24
N SER A 196 -32.38 -2.00 -0.31
CA SER A 196 -31.28 -1.25 -0.89
C SER A 196 -30.51 -2.17 -1.83
N SER A 197 -31.00 -2.28 -3.06
CA SER A 197 -30.18 -2.64 -4.19
C SER A 197 -29.45 -1.37 -4.65
N SER A 198 -28.18 -1.22 -4.30
CA SER A 198 -27.33 -0.20 -4.92
C SER A 198 -26.31 -0.91 -5.81
N THR A 199 -26.71 -1.20 -7.04
CA THR A 199 -25.80 -1.32 -8.18
C THR A 199 -25.16 0.04 -8.41
N PHE A 200 -24.02 0.30 -7.77
CA PHE A 200 -23.18 1.43 -8.10
C PHE A 200 -22.36 1.05 -9.35
N LYS A 201 -22.77 1.56 -10.52
CA LYS A 201 -21.96 1.48 -11.74
C LYS A 201 -20.86 2.53 -11.65
N ASP A 202 -19.61 2.10 -11.83
CA ASP A 202 -18.45 2.95 -11.98
C ASP A 202 -18.63 3.89 -13.20
N PRO A 203 -18.65 5.22 -13.00
CA PRO A 203 -18.86 6.18 -14.09
C PRO A 203 -17.64 6.38 -15.01
N TYR A 204 -16.52 5.66 -14.82
CA TYR A 204 -15.32 5.80 -15.65
C TYR A 204 -14.94 4.53 -16.45
N GLY A 205 -15.79 3.50 -16.44
CA GLY A 205 -15.52 2.20 -17.09
C GLY A 205 -15.69 2.11 -18.62
N GLU A 206 -15.97 3.21 -19.33
CA GLU A 206 -16.22 3.18 -20.78
C GLU A 206 -15.14 3.92 -21.58
N THR A 207 -13.93 3.35 -21.61
CA THR A 207 -13.05 3.47 -22.79
C THR A 207 -12.44 2.09 -23.07
N LYS A 208 -13.18 1.28 -23.86
CA LYS A 208 -12.61 0.10 -24.50
C LYS A 208 -11.83 0.55 -25.73
N GLU A 209 -10.52 0.73 -25.60
CA GLU A 209 -9.61 0.52 -26.72
C GLU A 209 -8.80 -0.75 -26.47
N SER A 210 -8.94 -1.67 -27.42
CA SER A 210 -8.33 -2.98 -27.44
C SER A 210 -6.83 -2.88 -27.70
N HIS A 211 -6.01 -3.17 -26.68
CA HIS A 211 -4.66 -3.65 -26.90
C HIS A 211 -4.52 -5.06 -26.34
N GLN A 212 -4.43 -6.01 -27.27
CA GLN A 212 -4.02 -7.39 -27.02
C GLN A 212 -2.54 -7.44 -26.61
N HIS A 213 -2.24 -8.48 -25.81
CA HIS A 213 -0.94 -9.06 -25.47
C HIS A 213 -0.14 -8.48 -24.29
N GLY A 214 -0.18 -9.22 -23.18
CA GLY A 214 0.77 -9.21 -22.06
C GLY A 214 0.41 -10.36 -21.12
N LYS A 215 1.38 -11.22 -20.79
CA LYS A 215 1.21 -12.59 -20.24
C LYS A 215 0.48 -12.62 -18.89
N SER A 216 -0.39 -13.63 -18.73
CA SER A 216 -0.96 -14.06 -17.46
C SER A 216 0.11 -14.61 -16.52
N ASP A 217 0.04 -14.25 -15.23
CA ASP A 217 0.84 -14.86 -14.17
C ASP A 217 0.51 -16.36 -14.02
N PRO A 218 1.50 -17.25 -13.95
CA PRO A 218 1.29 -18.70 -14.03
C PRO A 218 1.01 -19.39 -12.67
N TYR A 219 0.62 -18.66 -11.62
CA TYR A 219 0.49 -19.22 -10.27
C TYR A 219 -0.83 -18.85 -9.56
N ASP A 220 -1.95 -19.01 -10.27
CA ASP A 220 -3.28 -19.09 -9.67
C ASP A 220 -3.79 -20.54 -9.76
N ASP A 221 -3.58 -21.32 -8.70
CA ASP A 221 -4.41 -22.45 -8.29
C ASP A 221 -4.36 -22.59 -6.76
#